data_AF-A0A1E7EMV2-F1
#
_entry.id   AF-A0A1E7EMV2-F1
#
_cell.length_a   1.000
_cell.length_b   1.000
_cell.length_c   1.000
_cell.angle_alpha   90.00
_cell.angle_beta   90.00
_cell.angle_gamma   90.00
#
_symmetry.space_group_name_H-M   'P 1'
#
loop_
_entity.id
_entity.type
_entity.pdbx_description
1 polymer ?
#
loop_
_entity_poly.entity_id
_entity_poly.type
_entity_poly.pdbx_seq_one_letter_code
_entity_poly.pdbx_strand_id
1 'polypeptide(L)'
;MEPTLKSIDQISNPKFYFDGDCDLDSESNPSLVAYHYKNDTKECVKDMEYRQAEVDKGNVSASVFSGNPWFVPGTASVVDSCGVLGGWKYENARDYMKGPNNDFFSVVNGVNGDMPPKYMNPPAGTLGSTVLSETVNMRMQDAQGKSAAAYPVVWTAGEIVEGAYNVGANHGGGHQYRLCPVENLNNNTLDESCFQSTVMEFATDKSLFIAMADDGTISVNITFDAMDIDDDNTNGVMPKGSTWRKIGIPSCTGWNLNDCTRGPSFTDHAPPGYYGLGAVLVDQNSPDLQAVLSSWKIVDELKVPEGLSGDYVVSWRWDAEQSAQVWTTCAIVTIVDLENMLGDGDSDDNDNDKCETLCKFMCI
;
A
#
# COMPACT_ATOMS: atom_id res chain seq x y z
N MET A 1 18.82 24.68 -4.94
CA MET A 1 17.66 25.46 -4.49
C MET A 1 16.82 24.49 -3.69
N GLU A 2 16.77 24.64 -2.37
CA GLU A 2 15.88 23.84 -1.52
C GLU A 2 14.43 24.09 -1.96
N PRO A 3 13.61 23.05 -2.13
CA PRO A 3 12.19 23.26 -2.33
C PRO A 3 11.61 23.76 -1.01
N THR A 4 11.27 25.05 -0.96
CA THR A 4 10.47 25.60 0.12
C THR A 4 9.11 24.92 0.09
N LEU A 5 8.91 23.97 1.02
CA LEU A 5 7.58 23.53 1.41
C LEU A 5 6.77 24.78 1.70
N LYS A 6 5.79 25.07 0.83
CA LYS A 6 4.81 26.12 1.09
C LYS A 6 4.17 25.81 2.44
N SER A 7 4.08 26.80 3.33
CA SER A 7 3.30 26.64 4.55
C SER A 7 1.90 26.17 4.17
N ILE A 8 1.24 25.41 5.05
CA ILE A 8 -0.08 24.84 4.82
C ILE A 8 -1.13 25.91 4.40
N ASP A 9 -0.88 27.17 4.75
CA ASP A 9 -1.68 28.36 4.42
C ASP A 9 -1.41 28.93 3.00
N GLN A 10 -0.36 28.48 2.30
CA GLN A 10 0.04 28.90 0.95
C GLN A 10 -0.28 27.87 -0.14
N ILE A 11 -0.78 26.69 0.24
CA ILE A 11 -1.56 25.85 -0.67
C ILE A 11 -2.89 26.58 -0.80
N SER A 12 -3.10 27.30 -1.91
CA SER A 12 -4.45 27.70 -2.27
C SER A 12 -5.22 26.41 -2.51
N ASN A 13 -5.92 25.88 -1.51
CA ASN A 13 -6.91 24.83 -1.69
C ASN A 13 -7.82 25.33 -2.81
N PRO A 14 -7.75 24.74 -4.02
CA PRO A 14 -8.72 25.11 -5.03
C PRO A 14 -10.06 24.69 -4.43
N LYS A 15 -10.98 25.64 -4.27
CA LYS A 15 -12.34 25.32 -3.82
C LYS A 15 -13.03 24.59 -4.97
N PHE A 16 -12.99 23.27 -4.92
CA PHE A 16 -13.81 22.42 -5.78
C PHE A 16 -15.19 22.23 -5.13
N TYR A 17 -16.24 22.28 -5.93
CA TYR A 17 -17.62 21.97 -5.56
C TYR A 17 -17.98 20.60 -6.18
N PHE A 18 -18.69 19.72 -5.47
CA PHE A 18 -18.94 18.27 -5.67
C PHE A 18 -20.39 17.88 -5.32
N ASP A 19 -21.31 17.69 -6.26
CA ASP A 19 -22.75 17.59 -5.93
C ASP A 19 -23.14 16.34 -5.10
N GLY A 20 -23.65 16.56 -3.88
CA GLY A 20 -24.23 15.55 -2.99
C GLY A 20 -25.11 16.23 -1.96
N ASP A 21 -26.41 15.93 -1.94
CA ASP A 21 -27.54 16.31 -1.03
C ASP A 21 -28.85 16.28 -1.84
N CYS A 22 -28.82 15.96 -3.15
CA CYS A 22 -30.03 15.74 -3.93
C CYS A 22 -30.37 14.24 -3.96
N ASP A 23 -31.20 13.86 -2.99
CA ASP A 23 -32.04 12.67 -2.89
C ASP A 23 -31.37 11.35 -2.44
N LEU A 24 -31.05 11.28 -1.15
CA LEU A 24 -31.42 10.11 -0.35
C LEU A 24 -31.96 10.58 1.01
N ASP A 25 -33.18 10.14 1.33
CA ASP A 25 -33.61 10.06 2.73
C ASP A 25 -32.50 9.36 3.50
N SER A 26 -32.04 10.00 4.57
CA SER A 26 -30.90 9.63 5.42
C SER A 26 -30.99 8.23 6.06
N GLU A 27 -31.99 7.43 5.69
CA GLU A 27 -32.29 6.12 6.28
C GLU A 27 -31.95 4.93 5.37
N SER A 28 -31.62 5.13 4.07
CA SER A 28 -31.55 4.01 3.10
C SER A 28 -30.17 3.68 2.50
N ASN A 29 -29.18 4.59 2.48
CA ASN A 29 -27.83 4.25 1.99
C ASN A 29 -26.73 5.19 2.55
N PRO A 30 -25.98 4.76 3.57
CA PRO A 30 -25.02 5.63 4.26
C PRO A 30 -23.68 5.88 3.54
N SER A 31 -23.41 5.20 2.41
CA SER A 31 -22.06 5.09 1.82
C SER A 31 -21.58 6.29 0.98
N LEU A 32 -22.34 7.40 0.94
CA LEU A 32 -22.01 8.57 0.10
C LEU A 32 -21.11 9.56 0.84
N VAL A 33 -19.79 9.43 0.67
CA VAL A 33 -18.79 10.38 1.18
C VAL A 33 -18.38 11.36 0.07
N ALA A 34 -19.05 12.52 0.01
CA ALA A 34 -18.57 13.86 -0.40
C ALA A 34 -19.75 14.75 -0.88
N TYR A 35 -20.18 15.72 -0.07
CA TYR A 35 -21.29 16.65 -0.35
C TYR A 35 -20.75 18.06 -0.64
N HIS A 36 -21.08 18.68 -1.77
CA HIS A 36 -20.72 20.05 -2.16
C HIS A 36 -21.56 20.59 -3.35
N TYR A 37 -22.52 21.48 -3.07
CA TYR A 37 -23.42 22.04 -4.09
C TYR A 37 -22.92 23.18 -4.96
N LYS A 38 -23.59 23.34 -6.12
CA LYS A 38 -23.79 24.66 -6.77
C LYS A 38 -25.25 24.84 -7.26
N ASN A 39 -25.94 25.85 -6.72
CA ASN A 39 -27.15 26.49 -7.29
C ASN A 39 -28.51 25.74 -7.28
N ASP A 40 -28.88 25.00 -6.23
CA ASP A 40 -30.29 24.62 -5.93
C ASP A 40 -31.08 23.87 -7.05
N THR A 41 -30.43 23.29 -8.06
CA THR A 41 -31.09 22.53 -9.13
C THR A 41 -30.80 21.03 -9.01
N LYS A 42 -31.83 20.23 -8.69
CA LYS A 42 -31.77 18.79 -8.40
C LYS A 42 -31.52 17.88 -9.64
N GLU A 43 -30.34 17.88 -10.27
CA GLU A 43 -30.01 17.03 -11.45
C GLU A 43 -28.71 16.18 -11.29
N CYS A 44 -28.62 15.24 -10.33
CA CYS A 44 -27.35 14.53 -10.02
C CYS A 44 -27.02 13.26 -10.84
N VAL A 45 -28.00 12.41 -11.19
CA VAL A 45 -27.71 11.09 -11.80
C VAL A 45 -27.04 11.23 -13.18
N LYS A 46 -27.40 12.26 -13.94
CA LYS A 46 -26.84 12.53 -15.26
C LYS A 46 -25.37 12.98 -15.21
N ASP A 47 -24.92 13.63 -14.12
CA ASP A 47 -23.54 14.12 -14.00
C ASP A 47 -22.56 12.99 -13.68
N MET A 48 -22.93 12.00 -12.85
CA MET A 48 -22.04 10.86 -12.57
C MET A 48 -21.86 9.96 -13.80
N GLU A 49 -22.93 9.70 -14.55
CA GLU A 49 -22.82 8.99 -15.83
C GLU A 49 -22.01 9.79 -16.86
N TYR A 50 -22.19 11.11 -16.89
CA TYR A 50 -21.41 12.00 -17.75
C TYR A 50 -19.93 11.98 -17.39
N ARG A 51 -19.57 12.14 -16.11
CA ARG A 51 -18.18 12.12 -15.63
C ARG A 51 -17.52 10.77 -15.87
N GLN A 52 -18.23 9.67 -15.62
CA GLN A 52 -17.73 8.35 -15.96
C GLN A 52 -17.52 8.23 -17.48
N ALA A 53 -18.45 8.73 -18.30
CA ALA A 53 -18.27 8.75 -19.75
C ALA A 53 -17.09 9.64 -20.21
N GLU A 54 -16.75 10.70 -19.48
CA GLU A 54 -15.55 11.51 -19.74
C GLU A 54 -14.27 10.77 -19.32
N VAL A 55 -14.28 10.07 -18.19
CA VAL A 55 -13.18 9.15 -17.78
C VAL A 55 -12.98 8.05 -18.82
N ASP A 56 -14.07 7.44 -19.30
CA ASP A 56 -14.05 6.40 -20.33
C ASP A 56 -13.51 6.94 -21.68
N LYS A 57 -13.56 8.26 -21.90
CA LYS A 57 -12.91 8.96 -23.04
C LYS A 57 -11.46 9.39 -22.75
N GLY A 58 -10.91 9.04 -21.58
CA GLY A 58 -9.54 9.35 -21.16
C GLY A 58 -9.37 10.65 -20.36
N ASN A 59 -10.45 11.38 -20.05
CA ASN A 59 -10.37 12.59 -19.22
C ASN A 59 -10.37 12.22 -17.73
N VAL A 60 -9.24 11.75 -17.23
CA VAL A 60 -9.06 11.33 -15.82
C VAL A 60 -9.35 12.44 -14.81
N SER A 61 -9.23 13.72 -15.20
CA SER A 61 -9.57 14.86 -14.34
C SER A 61 -11.08 15.00 -14.07
N ALA A 62 -11.92 14.38 -14.91
CA ALA A 62 -13.37 14.30 -14.70
C ALA A 62 -13.75 13.19 -13.69
N SER A 63 -12.80 12.32 -13.32
CA SER A 63 -13.03 11.26 -12.34
C SER A 63 -13.49 11.86 -11.02
N VAL A 64 -14.57 11.31 -10.47
CA VAL A 64 -15.02 11.64 -9.12
C VAL A 64 -13.98 11.31 -8.04
N PHE A 65 -12.98 10.51 -8.42
CA PHE A 65 -11.88 10.08 -7.58
C PHE A 65 -10.62 10.92 -7.73
N SER A 66 -10.60 11.96 -8.57
CA SER A 66 -9.37 12.70 -8.91
C SER A 66 -8.65 13.36 -7.71
N GLY A 67 -9.31 13.45 -6.54
CA GLY A 67 -8.71 13.94 -5.29
C GLY A 67 -8.11 12.84 -4.41
N ASN A 68 -8.18 11.57 -4.81
CA ASN A 68 -7.69 10.43 -4.05
C ASN A 68 -6.17 10.23 -4.23
N PRO A 69 -5.48 9.58 -3.26
CA PRO A 69 -4.03 9.48 -3.23
C PRO A 69 -3.37 8.99 -4.53
N TRP A 70 -4.01 8.05 -5.24
CA TRP A 70 -3.46 7.48 -6.47
C TRP A 70 -3.24 8.49 -7.60
N PHE A 71 -3.95 9.63 -7.61
CA PHE A 71 -3.80 10.60 -8.70
C PHE A 71 -2.50 11.43 -8.58
N VAL A 72 -1.86 11.41 -7.42
CA VAL A 72 -0.49 11.91 -7.19
C VAL A 72 0.19 11.00 -6.15
N PRO A 73 0.57 9.76 -6.53
CA PRO A 73 0.99 8.72 -5.60
C PRO A 73 2.15 9.15 -4.70
N GLY A 74 2.10 8.76 -3.44
CA GLY A 74 3.14 9.03 -2.46
C GLY A 74 3.03 10.35 -1.72
N THR A 75 2.17 11.27 -2.19
CA THR A 75 2.05 12.62 -1.61
C THR A 75 1.09 12.69 -0.43
N ALA A 76 0.14 11.75 -0.34
CA ALA A 76 -0.79 11.71 0.78
C ALA A 76 -0.03 11.44 2.08
N SER A 77 -0.31 12.24 3.12
CA SER A 77 0.26 12.07 4.45
C SER A 77 -0.28 10.83 5.14
N VAL A 78 0.57 10.17 5.92
CA VAL A 78 0.20 9.05 6.78
C VAL A 78 0.49 9.38 8.24
N VAL A 79 -0.28 8.80 9.17
CA VAL A 79 -0.02 8.93 10.61
C VAL A 79 1.21 8.14 11.03
N ASP A 80 1.41 6.99 10.40
CA ASP A 80 2.54 6.09 10.65
C ASP A 80 2.88 5.34 9.36
N SER A 81 4.15 5.31 9.00
CA SER A 81 4.62 4.66 7.77
C SER A 81 4.50 3.13 7.78
N CYS A 82 4.25 2.53 8.94
CA CYS A 82 3.98 1.10 9.10
C CYS A 82 2.52 0.80 9.44
N GLY A 83 1.63 1.78 9.29
CA GLY A 83 0.20 1.64 9.46
C GLY A 83 -0.24 1.84 10.91
N VAL A 84 -1.52 1.63 11.17
CA VAL A 84 -2.07 1.71 12.52
C VAL A 84 -2.91 0.46 12.76
N LEU A 85 -2.62 -0.26 13.83
CA LEU A 85 -3.27 -1.53 14.14
C LEU A 85 -4.77 -1.33 14.32
N GLY A 86 -5.56 -1.99 13.47
CA GLY A 86 -7.00 -1.87 13.47
C GLY A 86 -7.51 -0.53 12.93
N GLY A 87 -6.66 0.43 12.56
CA GLY A 87 -7.06 1.78 12.17
C GLY A 87 -6.78 2.83 13.25
N TRP A 88 -7.21 4.06 13.00
CA TRP A 88 -6.77 5.31 13.64
C TRP A 88 -6.75 5.33 15.19
N LYS A 89 -5.93 6.23 15.75
CA LYS A 89 -5.73 6.41 17.20
C LYS A 89 -6.94 7.09 17.83
N TYR A 90 -7.65 6.41 18.72
CA TYR A 90 -8.84 6.96 19.38
C TYR A 90 -8.79 6.75 20.90
N GLU A 91 -9.38 7.69 21.65
CA GLU A 91 -9.61 7.53 23.09
C GLU A 91 -10.66 6.44 23.35
N ASN A 92 -11.63 6.24 22.43
CA ASN A 92 -12.70 5.27 22.56
C ASN A 92 -13.08 4.59 21.23
N ALA A 93 -13.59 3.37 21.32
CA ALA A 93 -14.08 2.57 20.19
C ALA A 93 -15.22 3.25 19.39
N ARG A 94 -15.90 4.28 19.93
CA ARG A 94 -16.96 5.01 19.21
C ARG A 94 -16.43 5.97 18.15
N ASP A 95 -15.19 6.44 18.30
CA ASP A 95 -14.55 7.41 17.41
C ASP A 95 -13.93 6.70 16.18
N TYR A 96 -13.77 5.38 16.28
CA TYR A 96 -13.41 4.43 15.22
C TYR A 96 -14.20 4.61 13.90
N MET A 97 -15.46 5.00 14.02
CA MET A 97 -16.37 5.15 12.89
C MET A 97 -16.44 6.58 12.34
N LYS A 98 -15.92 7.58 13.08
CA LYS A 98 -16.22 9.00 12.85
C LYS A 98 -15.00 9.90 12.64
N GLY A 99 -13.77 9.42 12.87
CA GLY A 99 -12.60 10.29 12.84
C GLY A 99 -12.44 11.11 14.14
N PRO A 100 -11.32 11.84 14.28
CA PRO A 100 -10.89 12.42 15.57
C PRO A 100 -11.77 13.57 16.09
N ASN A 101 -12.63 14.16 15.26
CA ASN A 101 -13.51 15.26 15.63
C ASN A 101 -14.93 15.03 15.10
N ASN A 102 -15.94 15.66 15.72
CA ASN A 102 -17.28 15.83 15.13
C ASN A 102 -17.27 16.66 13.82
N ASP A 103 -16.12 17.23 13.46
CA ASP A 103 -15.91 18.04 12.26
C ASP A 103 -15.54 17.19 11.02
N PHE A 104 -15.16 15.92 11.22
CA PHE A 104 -15.01 14.98 10.11
C PHE A 104 -16.41 14.48 9.78
N PHE A 105 -16.96 15.05 8.69
CA PHE A 105 -18.35 14.90 8.29
C PHE A 105 -18.85 13.46 8.43
N SER A 106 -20.05 13.35 9.00
CA SER A 106 -20.76 12.14 9.38
C SER A 106 -20.70 11.05 8.30
N VAL A 107 -19.68 10.20 8.36
CA VAL A 107 -19.74 8.89 7.71
C VAL A 107 -20.56 8.01 8.65
N VAL A 108 -21.85 7.95 8.37
CA VAL A 108 -22.68 6.86 8.90
C VAL A 108 -22.20 5.62 8.14
N ASN A 109 -21.69 4.61 8.85
CA ASN A 109 -20.90 3.47 8.36
C ASN A 109 -19.41 3.81 8.15
N GLY A 110 -18.63 3.68 9.23
CA GLY A 110 -17.20 3.92 9.24
C GLY A 110 -16.42 3.14 8.18
N VAL A 111 -15.19 3.59 7.98
CA VAL A 111 -14.24 3.11 6.95
C VAL A 111 -13.78 1.66 7.21
N ASN A 112 -14.14 1.09 8.37
CA ASN A 112 -13.67 -0.22 8.81
C ASN A 112 -14.84 -1.20 8.98
N GLY A 113 -14.67 -2.42 8.44
CA GLY A 113 -15.70 -3.45 8.40
C GLY A 113 -16.16 -3.93 9.78
N ASP A 114 -15.22 -4.18 10.70
CA ASP A 114 -15.52 -4.69 12.04
C ASP A 114 -14.82 -3.88 13.13
N MET A 115 -15.52 -3.68 14.24
CA MET A 115 -14.93 -3.12 15.45
C MET A 115 -13.85 -4.08 16.00
N PRO A 116 -12.64 -3.60 16.34
CA PRO A 116 -11.64 -4.45 16.96
C PRO A 116 -12.18 -5.03 18.28
N PRO A 117 -11.71 -6.23 18.69
CA PRO A 117 -12.08 -6.80 19.97
C PRO A 117 -11.85 -5.80 21.12
N LYS A 118 -12.80 -5.73 22.07
CA LYS A 118 -12.72 -4.82 23.22
C LYS A 118 -11.38 -4.90 23.98
N TYR A 119 -10.78 -6.08 23.98
CA TYR A 119 -9.49 -6.35 24.62
C TYR A 119 -8.52 -6.92 23.59
N MET A 120 -8.04 -6.06 22.69
CA MET A 120 -6.95 -6.37 21.78
C MET A 120 -5.61 -6.10 22.46
N ASN A 121 -4.62 -6.97 22.25
CA ASN A 121 -3.25 -6.75 22.71
C ASN A 121 -2.27 -7.01 21.54
N PRO A 122 -1.54 -5.99 21.04
CA PRO A 122 -1.61 -4.59 21.46
C PRO A 122 -2.97 -3.94 21.12
N PRO A 123 -3.38 -2.85 21.79
CA PRO A 123 -4.67 -2.20 21.53
C PRO A 123 -4.81 -1.71 20.09
N ALA A 124 -6.04 -1.65 19.58
CA ALA A 124 -6.32 -0.95 18.33
C ALA A 124 -5.94 0.53 18.45
N GLY A 125 -5.49 1.14 17.36
CA GLY A 125 -4.92 2.49 17.36
C GLY A 125 -3.43 2.55 17.70
N THR A 126 -2.81 1.41 18.06
CA THR A 126 -1.36 1.33 18.24
C THR A 126 -0.67 1.53 16.89
N LEU A 127 0.35 2.39 16.87
CA LEU A 127 1.13 2.65 15.65
C LEU A 127 1.89 1.40 15.22
N GLY A 128 1.92 1.12 13.93
CA GLY A 128 2.62 -0.02 13.36
C GLY A 128 4.11 0.01 13.68
N SER A 129 4.73 1.19 13.65
CA SER A 129 6.11 1.39 14.12
C SER A 129 6.32 0.96 15.58
N THR A 130 5.36 1.22 16.47
CA THR A 130 5.43 0.78 17.87
C THR A 130 5.38 -0.75 17.98
N VAL A 131 4.44 -1.40 17.29
CA VAL A 131 4.33 -2.88 17.26
C VAL A 131 5.60 -3.50 16.68
N LEU A 132 6.14 -2.90 15.63
CA LEU A 132 7.37 -3.35 14.98
C LEU A 132 8.58 -3.20 15.90
N SER A 133 8.70 -2.06 16.60
CA SER A 133 9.78 -1.81 17.57
C SER A 133 9.74 -2.81 18.73
N GLU A 134 8.57 -3.13 19.27
CA GLU A 134 8.42 -4.19 20.29
C GLU A 134 8.93 -5.53 19.76
N THR A 135 8.58 -5.87 18.52
CA THR A 135 9.02 -7.12 17.86
C THR A 135 10.53 -7.16 17.68
N VAL A 136 11.16 -6.07 17.23
CA VAL A 136 12.62 -5.93 17.13
C VAL A 136 13.29 -6.12 18.48
N ASN A 137 12.80 -5.42 19.50
CA ASN A 137 13.39 -5.45 20.82
C ASN A 137 13.34 -6.85 21.44
N MET A 138 12.22 -7.56 21.31
CA MET A 138 12.11 -8.96 21.77
C MET A 138 13.13 -9.86 21.07
N ARG A 139 13.23 -9.76 19.74
CA ARG A 139 14.16 -10.57 18.96
C ARG A 139 15.63 -10.27 19.25
N MET A 140 15.98 -9.00 19.46
CA MET A 140 17.33 -8.59 19.83
C MET A 140 17.73 -9.08 21.23
N GLN A 141 16.78 -9.14 22.17
CA GLN A 141 16.98 -9.75 23.49
C GLN A 141 17.24 -11.26 23.37
N ASP A 142 16.46 -11.96 22.56
CA ASP A 142 16.65 -13.40 22.30
C ASP A 142 18.00 -13.69 21.61
N ALA A 143 18.46 -12.78 20.74
CA ALA A 143 19.74 -12.88 20.05
C ALA A 143 20.97 -12.59 20.95
N GLN A 144 20.79 -12.21 22.23
CA GLN A 144 21.85 -11.91 23.20
C GLN A 144 22.89 -10.89 22.69
N GLY A 145 22.46 -9.91 21.89
CA GLY A 145 23.35 -8.86 21.36
C GLY A 145 24.15 -9.22 20.09
N LYS A 146 23.74 -10.27 19.36
CA LYS A 146 24.16 -10.50 17.96
C LYS A 146 23.32 -9.63 16.99
N SER A 147 23.70 -9.59 15.70
CA SER A 147 22.91 -8.89 14.66
C SER A 147 21.47 -9.41 14.63
N ALA A 148 20.55 -8.68 14.01
CA ALA A 148 19.16 -9.11 13.86
C ALA A 148 18.99 -10.31 12.90
N ALA A 149 19.96 -11.23 12.81
CA ALA A 149 19.78 -12.60 12.31
C ALA A 149 18.67 -13.39 13.04
N ALA A 150 17.97 -12.76 13.98
CA ALA A 150 16.65 -13.15 14.48
C ALA A 150 15.50 -12.96 13.45
N TYR A 151 15.75 -12.39 12.26
CA TYR A 151 14.82 -12.38 11.13
C TYR A 151 15.20 -13.46 10.10
N PRO A 152 14.27 -14.34 9.68
CA PRO A 152 14.59 -15.44 8.76
C PRO A 152 14.78 -15.00 7.29
N VAL A 153 14.58 -13.71 6.97
CA VAL A 153 14.66 -13.19 5.61
C VAL A 153 15.95 -12.38 5.47
N VAL A 154 16.93 -13.00 4.82
CA VAL A 154 18.20 -12.37 4.45
C VAL A 154 18.18 -12.13 2.95
N TRP A 155 18.55 -10.92 2.55
CA TRP A 155 18.71 -10.53 1.17
C TRP A 155 20.16 -10.20 0.85
N THR A 156 20.56 -10.39 -0.39
CA THR A 156 21.84 -9.93 -0.93
C THR A 156 21.64 -8.59 -1.65
N ALA A 157 22.51 -7.62 -1.41
CA ALA A 157 22.51 -6.37 -2.17
C ALA A 157 22.62 -6.65 -3.68
N GLY A 158 21.81 -5.96 -4.50
CA GLY A 158 21.74 -6.17 -5.95
C GLY A 158 20.91 -7.38 -6.40
N GLU A 159 20.44 -8.24 -5.51
CA GLU A 159 19.64 -9.39 -5.91
C GLU A 159 18.19 -9.00 -6.28
N ILE A 160 17.52 -9.91 -6.99
CA ILE A 160 16.09 -9.81 -7.27
C ILE A 160 15.33 -10.65 -6.23
N VAL A 161 14.36 -10.02 -5.56
CA VAL A 161 13.53 -10.63 -4.51
C VAL A 161 12.05 -10.52 -4.86
N GLU A 162 11.23 -11.38 -4.26
CA GLU A 162 9.77 -11.35 -4.43
C GLU A 162 9.09 -10.50 -3.34
N GLY A 163 8.33 -9.50 -3.77
CA GLY A 163 7.33 -8.82 -2.95
C GLY A 163 5.95 -9.38 -3.27
N ALA A 164 5.18 -9.76 -2.26
CA ALA A 164 3.84 -10.29 -2.46
C ALA A 164 2.79 -9.58 -1.61
N TYR A 165 1.60 -9.40 -2.16
CA TYR A 165 0.46 -8.82 -1.46
C TYR A 165 -0.85 -9.44 -1.96
N ASN A 166 -1.89 -9.29 -1.17
CA ASN A 166 -3.27 -9.53 -1.58
C ASN A 166 -4.13 -8.38 -1.06
N VAL A 167 -5.25 -8.09 -1.74
CA VAL A 167 -6.14 -7.00 -1.31
C VAL A 167 -7.46 -7.55 -0.76
N GLY A 168 -7.75 -7.21 0.50
CA GLY A 168 -8.99 -7.61 1.17
C GLY A 168 -10.19 -6.77 0.76
N ALA A 169 -10.00 -5.46 0.57
CA ALA A 169 -10.98 -4.54 0.02
C ALA A 169 -10.31 -3.83 -1.16
N ASN A 170 -10.69 -4.14 -2.40
CA ASN A 170 -10.00 -3.64 -3.57
C ASN A 170 -10.53 -2.26 -3.98
N HIS A 171 -9.75 -1.23 -3.70
CA HIS A 171 -10.04 0.17 -4.05
C HIS A 171 -9.26 0.66 -5.28
N GLY A 172 -8.64 -0.25 -6.05
CA GLY A 172 -7.77 0.11 -7.15
C GLY A 172 -6.57 0.96 -6.71
N GLY A 173 -5.96 1.69 -7.63
CA GLY A 173 -4.76 2.48 -7.35
C GLY A 173 -3.49 1.66 -7.47
N GLY A 174 -2.49 1.92 -6.63
CA GLY A 174 -1.21 1.22 -6.77
C GLY A 174 -0.21 1.49 -5.67
N HIS A 175 0.91 0.78 -5.76
CA HIS A 175 1.81 0.55 -4.64
C HIS A 175 3.29 0.78 -4.99
N GLN A 176 4.08 0.88 -3.94
CA GLN A 176 5.53 0.99 -3.99
C GLN A 176 6.16 0.27 -2.79
N TYR A 177 7.33 -0.35 -3.03
CA TYR A 177 8.17 -0.96 -2.01
C TYR A 177 9.36 -0.07 -1.67
N ARG A 178 9.70 0.04 -0.39
CA ARG A 178 10.72 0.98 0.10
C ARG A 178 11.48 0.41 1.28
N LEU A 179 12.67 0.94 1.50
CA LEU A 179 13.55 0.56 2.60
C LEU A 179 13.82 1.76 3.50
N CYS A 180 13.90 1.51 4.80
CA CYS A 180 14.44 2.46 5.77
C CYS A 180 15.27 1.67 6.80
N PRO A 181 16.48 2.12 7.17
CA PRO A 181 17.28 1.42 8.17
C PRO A 181 16.53 1.20 9.50
N VAL A 182 16.73 0.04 10.14
CA VAL A 182 16.13 -0.27 11.46
C VAL A 182 16.60 0.71 12.55
N GLU A 183 17.75 1.36 12.39
CA GLU A 183 18.19 2.43 13.29
C GLU A 183 17.18 3.58 13.38
N ASN A 184 16.51 3.92 12.28
CA ASN A 184 15.46 4.93 12.27
C ASN A 184 14.23 4.50 13.08
N LEU A 185 13.93 3.20 13.10
CA LEU A 185 12.89 2.67 13.98
C LEU A 185 13.30 2.80 15.45
N ASN A 186 14.55 2.42 15.78
CA ASN A 186 15.06 2.44 17.15
C ASN A 186 15.19 3.85 17.75
N ASN A 187 15.46 4.85 16.92
CA ASN A 187 15.62 6.24 17.36
C ASN A 187 14.33 7.09 17.17
N ASN A 188 13.20 6.47 16.81
CA ASN A 188 11.92 7.12 16.52
C ASN A 188 11.97 8.18 15.39
N THR A 189 12.75 7.92 14.34
CA THR A 189 12.81 8.74 13.11
C THR A 189 12.37 7.97 11.86
N LEU A 190 11.70 6.83 12.03
CA LEU A 190 11.08 6.06 10.95
C LEU A 190 9.85 6.81 10.42
N ASP A 191 9.99 7.48 9.28
CA ASP A 191 8.93 8.22 8.62
C ASP A 191 8.97 8.08 7.08
N GLU A 192 8.02 8.70 6.39
CA GLU A 192 7.96 8.66 4.93
C GLU A 192 9.21 9.24 4.27
N SER A 193 9.88 10.22 4.89
CA SER A 193 11.10 10.79 4.30
C SER A 193 12.24 9.79 4.28
N CYS A 194 12.36 8.96 5.34
CA CYS A 194 13.31 7.85 5.35
C CYS A 194 13.01 6.84 4.24
N PHE A 195 11.76 6.39 4.13
CA PHE A 195 11.40 5.41 3.09
C PHE A 195 11.54 5.95 1.67
N GLN A 196 11.19 7.22 1.45
CA GLN A 196 11.33 7.89 0.16
C GLN A 196 12.79 8.07 -0.26
N SER A 197 13.75 7.95 0.67
CA SER A 197 15.18 7.99 0.34
C SER A 197 15.67 6.71 -0.37
N THR A 198 14.96 5.59 -0.19
CA THR A 198 15.38 4.28 -0.70
C THR A 198 14.19 3.49 -1.24
N VAL A 199 13.75 3.86 -2.45
CA VAL A 199 12.72 3.10 -3.19
C VAL A 199 13.34 1.85 -3.82
N MET A 200 12.64 0.72 -3.74
CA MET A 200 13.01 -0.50 -4.46
C MET A 200 12.42 -0.45 -5.88
N GLU A 201 13.26 -0.62 -6.89
CA GLU A 201 12.79 -0.71 -8.28
C GLU A 201 12.12 -2.07 -8.54
N PHE A 202 11.09 -2.07 -9.38
CA PHE A 202 10.58 -3.32 -9.96
C PHE A 202 11.62 -3.90 -10.93
N ALA A 203 11.89 -5.20 -10.79
CA ALA A 203 12.91 -5.88 -11.58
C ALA A 203 12.45 -6.16 -13.02
N THR A 204 11.14 -6.31 -13.22
CA THR A 204 10.53 -6.65 -14.50
C THR A 204 9.24 -5.85 -14.74
N ASP A 205 8.80 -5.80 -15.99
CA ASP A 205 7.53 -5.22 -16.43
C ASP A 205 6.34 -6.19 -16.26
N LYS A 206 6.50 -7.22 -15.42
CA LYS A 206 5.51 -8.28 -15.18
C LYS A 206 5.15 -8.38 -13.71
N SER A 207 3.97 -8.93 -13.47
CA SER A 207 3.54 -9.43 -12.17
C SER A 207 2.96 -10.84 -12.32
N LEU A 208 2.86 -11.57 -11.21
CA LEU A 208 2.24 -12.89 -11.17
C LEU A 208 0.99 -12.88 -10.29
N PHE A 209 -0.10 -13.45 -10.77
CA PHE A 209 -1.25 -13.83 -9.96
C PHE A 209 -1.13 -15.30 -9.60
N ILE A 210 -1.03 -15.60 -8.31
CA ILE A 210 -0.92 -16.96 -7.79
C ILE A 210 -2.10 -17.23 -6.87
N ALA A 211 -2.85 -18.29 -7.13
CA ALA A 211 -3.84 -18.83 -6.20
C ALA A 211 -3.44 -20.22 -5.71
N MET A 212 -3.78 -20.50 -4.45
CA MET A 212 -3.48 -21.77 -3.80
C MET A 212 -4.76 -22.57 -3.59
N ALA A 213 -4.68 -23.88 -3.75
CA ALA A 213 -5.72 -24.81 -3.31
C ALA A 213 -5.63 -25.06 -1.80
N ASP A 214 -6.70 -25.60 -1.22
CA ASP A 214 -6.78 -25.93 0.22
C ASP A 214 -5.70 -26.92 0.69
N ASP A 215 -5.16 -27.74 -0.23
CA ASP A 215 -4.07 -28.68 0.04
C ASP A 215 -2.67 -28.04 -0.02
N GLY A 216 -2.59 -26.72 -0.25
CA GLY A 216 -1.35 -25.95 -0.33
C GLY A 216 -0.66 -26.02 -1.69
N THR A 217 -1.25 -26.64 -2.71
CA THR A 217 -0.72 -26.63 -4.08
C THR A 217 -1.11 -25.37 -4.83
N ILE A 218 -0.29 -24.96 -5.81
CA ILE A 218 -0.63 -23.83 -6.70
C ILE A 218 -1.73 -24.28 -7.66
N SER A 219 -2.90 -23.65 -7.58
CA SER A 219 -4.06 -23.93 -8.43
C SER A 219 -4.13 -23.00 -9.64
N VAL A 220 -3.61 -21.78 -9.52
CA VAL A 220 -3.53 -20.77 -10.58
C VAL A 220 -2.16 -20.11 -10.54
N ASN A 221 -1.53 -19.95 -11.70
CA ASN A 221 -0.29 -19.18 -11.86
C ASN A 221 -0.33 -18.44 -13.21
N ILE A 222 -0.59 -17.15 -13.16
CA ILE A 222 -0.76 -16.30 -14.36
C ILE A 222 0.26 -15.17 -14.30
N THR A 223 1.14 -15.10 -15.29
CA THR A 223 1.98 -13.93 -15.53
C THR A 223 1.24 -12.95 -16.42
N PHE A 224 1.26 -11.66 -16.09
CA PHE A 224 0.65 -10.60 -16.88
C PHE A 224 1.55 -9.37 -16.93
N ASP A 225 1.36 -8.52 -17.95
CA ASP A 225 2.03 -7.22 -18.05
C ASP A 225 1.64 -6.34 -16.87
N ALA A 226 2.59 -5.82 -16.11
CA ALA A 226 2.31 -4.83 -15.08
C ALA A 226 2.05 -3.45 -15.70
N MET A 227 1.40 -2.55 -14.95
CA MET A 227 1.25 -1.15 -15.33
C MET A 227 2.02 -0.28 -14.34
N ASP A 228 3.10 0.31 -14.83
CA ASP A 228 3.96 1.20 -14.05
C ASP A 228 3.66 2.66 -14.38
N ILE A 229 3.66 3.49 -13.33
CA ILE A 229 3.44 4.92 -13.42
C ILE A 229 4.57 5.70 -12.75
N ASP A 230 4.92 6.83 -13.33
CA ASP A 230 6.03 7.68 -12.92
C ASP A 230 5.77 9.15 -13.32
N ASP A 231 6.78 10.00 -13.25
CA ASP A 231 6.67 11.41 -13.65
C ASP A 231 6.45 11.61 -15.17
N ASP A 232 6.79 10.63 -16.01
CA ASP A 232 6.69 10.74 -17.47
C ASP A 232 5.25 10.48 -17.96
N ASN A 233 4.48 9.69 -17.22
CA ASN A 233 3.13 9.28 -17.61
C ASN A 233 2.02 9.71 -16.62
N THR A 234 2.34 10.48 -15.57
CA THR A 234 1.38 11.04 -14.61
C THR A 234 1.56 12.55 -14.38
N ASN A 235 0.75 13.12 -13.48
CA ASN A 235 0.93 14.49 -12.99
C ASN A 235 2.00 14.61 -11.88
N GLY A 236 2.73 13.53 -11.61
CA GLY A 236 3.84 13.46 -10.67
C GLY A 236 3.67 12.35 -9.65
N VAL A 237 4.80 11.84 -9.18
CA VAL A 237 4.89 10.84 -8.10
C VAL A 237 5.80 11.34 -6.98
N MET A 238 5.67 10.74 -5.80
CA MET A 238 6.56 10.95 -4.67
C MET A 238 7.16 9.61 -4.20
N PRO A 239 8.49 9.50 -4.06
CA PRO A 239 9.48 10.53 -4.38
C PRO A 239 9.58 10.78 -5.90
N LYS A 240 9.96 12.00 -6.27
CA LYS A 240 10.15 12.34 -7.69
C LYS A 240 11.20 11.44 -8.34
N GLY A 241 10.96 11.00 -9.57
CA GLY A 241 11.83 10.09 -10.33
C GLY A 241 11.73 8.63 -9.93
N SER A 242 10.76 8.26 -9.10
CA SER A 242 10.49 6.87 -8.74
C SER A 242 9.33 6.28 -9.54
N THR A 243 9.12 4.98 -9.40
CA THR A 243 8.06 4.25 -10.10
C THR A 243 7.07 3.67 -9.09
N TRP A 244 5.79 3.76 -9.41
CA TRP A 244 4.69 3.09 -8.72
C TRP A 244 4.06 2.07 -9.64
N ARG A 245 3.59 0.95 -9.11
CA ARG A 245 2.90 -0.07 -9.89
C ARG A 245 1.42 -0.08 -9.55
N LYS A 246 0.56 -0.12 -10.56
CA LYS A 246 -0.88 -0.28 -10.36
C LYS A 246 -1.15 -1.63 -9.66
N ILE A 247 -2.14 -1.68 -8.77
CA ILE A 247 -2.58 -2.94 -8.15
C ILE A 247 -2.91 -3.94 -9.26
N GLY A 248 -2.28 -5.11 -9.21
CA GLY A 248 -2.31 -6.13 -10.26
C GLY A 248 -3.62 -6.93 -10.35
N ILE A 249 -4.69 -6.46 -9.70
CA ILE A 249 -6.03 -7.03 -9.80
C ILE A 249 -7.06 -5.91 -9.96
N PRO A 250 -7.81 -5.86 -11.07
CA PRO A 250 -8.79 -4.82 -11.29
C PRO A 250 -9.88 -4.79 -10.22
N SER A 251 -10.19 -3.58 -9.76
CA SER A 251 -11.42 -3.33 -9.03
C SER A 251 -12.61 -3.33 -9.99
N CYS A 252 -13.82 -3.15 -9.47
CA CYS A 252 -15.02 -3.02 -10.29
C CYS A 252 -15.11 -1.63 -10.93
N THR A 253 -15.59 -1.59 -12.19
CA THR A 253 -15.82 -0.34 -12.92
C THR A 253 -16.94 0.47 -12.29
N GLY A 254 -16.66 1.76 -12.11
CA GLY A 254 -17.66 2.77 -11.76
C GLY A 254 -17.43 3.36 -10.38
N TRP A 255 -18.36 4.23 -10.01
CA TRP A 255 -18.33 4.98 -8.75
C TRP A 255 -19.00 4.22 -7.59
N ASN A 256 -19.89 3.27 -7.88
CA ASN A 256 -20.54 2.46 -6.87
C ASN A 256 -19.62 1.33 -6.41
N LEU A 257 -18.98 1.54 -5.26
CA LEU A 257 -18.08 0.59 -4.59
C LEU A 257 -18.79 -0.65 -4.00
N ASN A 258 -20.03 -0.91 -4.39
CA ASN A 258 -20.80 -2.09 -4.02
C ASN A 258 -21.47 -2.70 -5.27
N ASP A 259 -20.87 -2.56 -6.45
CA ASP A 259 -21.43 -3.11 -7.68
C ASP A 259 -20.33 -3.50 -8.66
N CYS A 260 -20.31 -4.79 -9.06
CA CYS A 260 -19.40 -5.31 -10.08
C CYS A 260 -20.07 -5.69 -11.41
N THR A 261 -21.32 -5.28 -11.63
CA THR A 261 -22.08 -5.64 -12.85
C THR A 261 -21.51 -5.03 -14.13
N ARG A 262 -20.73 -3.95 -14.01
CA ARG A 262 -20.07 -3.26 -15.15
C ARG A 262 -18.74 -3.90 -15.56
N GLY A 263 -18.30 -4.95 -14.87
CA GLY A 263 -17.01 -5.59 -15.12
C GLY A 263 -15.83 -4.85 -14.49
N PRO A 264 -14.59 -5.24 -14.84
CA PRO A 264 -13.38 -4.72 -14.24
C PRO A 264 -13.06 -3.29 -14.70
N SER A 265 -12.41 -2.49 -13.85
CA SER A 265 -11.97 -1.12 -14.15
C SER A 265 -10.91 -1.01 -15.24
N PHE A 266 -10.22 -2.12 -15.54
CA PHE A 266 -9.28 -2.28 -16.63
C PHE A 266 -9.16 -3.77 -16.98
N THR A 267 -8.70 -4.08 -18.19
CA THR A 267 -8.59 -5.49 -18.66
C THR A 267 -7.23 -5.83 -19.25
N ASP A 268 -6.58 -4.82 -19.81
CA ASP A 268 -5.15 -4.77 -20.07
C ASP A 268 -4.38 -4.73 -18.76
N HIS A 269 -3.15 -5.28 -18.75
CA HIS A 269 -2.29 -5.30 -17.57
C HIS A 269 -2.90 -5.97 -16.32
N ALA A 270 -3.67 -7.04 -16.51
CA ALA A 270 -4.37 -7.77 -15.46
C ALA A 270 -4.44 -9.28 -15.72
N PRO A 271 -4.57 -10.12 -14.68
CA PRO A 271 -4.89 -11.53 -14.83
C PRO A 271 -6.31 -11.69 -15.44
N PRO A 272 -6.45 -12.32 -16.62
CA PRO A 272 -7.75 -12.42 -17.29
C PRO A 272 -8.78 -13.16 -16.45
N GLY A 273 -9.98 -12.57 -16.30
CA GLY A 273 -11.08 -13.17 -15.54
C GLY A 273 -11.07 -12.88 -14.04
N TYR A 274 -9.95 -12.41 -13.47
CA TYR A 274 -9.82 -12.15 -12.03
C TYR A 274 -9.95 -10.65 -11.75
N TYR A 275 -11.09 -10.25 -11.21
CA TYR A 275 -11.36 -8.88 -10.77
C TYR A 275 -12.45 -8.85 -9.70
N GLY A 276 -12.56 -7.73 -8.98
CA GLY A 276 -13.62 -7.56 -7.99
C GLY A 276 -13.25 -6.64 -6.84
N LEU A 277 -14.12 -6.57 -5.83
CA LEU A 277 -13.96 -5.76 -4.63
C LEU A 277 -13.18 -6.46 -3.50
N GLY A 278 -12.73 -7.70 -3.71
CA GLY A 278 -11.90 -8.44 -2.76
C GLY A 278 -12.70 -9.27 -1.74
N ALA A 279 -12.00 -9.74 -0.71
CA ALA A 279 -12.51 -10.68 0.28
C ALA A 279 -13.59 -10.12 1.22
N VAL A 280 -13.67 -8.80 1.42
CA VAL A 280 -14.67 -8.17 2.31
C VAL A 280 -16.07 -8.17 1.67
N LEU A 281 -16.16 -8.12 0.34
CA LEU A 281 -17.41 -8.11 -0.42
C LEU A 281 -17.47 -9.32 -1.34
N VAL A 282 -17.63 -10.51 -0.74
CA VAL A 282 -17.51 -11.81 -1.43
C VAL A 282 -18.37 -11.94 -2.70
N ASP A 283 -19.58 -11.38 -2.70
CA ASP A 283 -20.53 -11.45 -3.82
C ASP A 283 -20.24 -10.45 -4.95
N GLN A 284 -19.28 -9.54 -4.75
CA GLN A 284 -18.94 -8.44 -5.67
C GLN A 284 -17.62 -8.69 -6.39
N ASN A 285 -17.42 -9.93 -6.81
CA ASN A 285 -16.22 -10.37 -7.50
C ASN A 285 -16.60 -11.13 -8.78
N SER A 286 -15.67 -11.19 -9.73
CA SER A 286 -15.76 -12.12 -10.85
C SER A 286 -15.89 -13.58 -10.38
N PRO A 287 -16.57 -14.46 -11.13
CA PRO A 287 -16.67 -15.88 -10.76
C PRO A 287 -15.31 -16.55 -10.53
N ASP A 288 -14.28 -16.18 -11.31
CA ASP A 288 -12.94 -16.76 -11.19
C ASP A 288 -12.23 -16.31 -9.91
N LEU A 289 -12.34 -15.02 -9.54
CA LEU A 289 -11.81 -14.55 -8.27
C LEU A 289 -12.56 -15.16 -7.08
N GLN A 290 -13.90 -15.26 -7.15
CA GLN A 290 -14.72 -15.89 -6.11
C GLN A 290 -14.25 -17.32 -5.79
N ALA A 291 -13.85 -18.07 -6.81
CA ALA A 291 -13.38 -19.45 -6.66
C ALA A 291 -12.06 -19.58 -5.88
N VAL A 292 -11.29 -18.49 -5.75
CA VAL A 292 -9.95 -18.50 -5.11
C VAL A 292 -9.80 -17.47 -3.99
N LEU A 293 -10.90 -16.86 -3.52
CA LEU A 293 -10.87 -15.79 -2.52
C LEU A 293 -10.17 -16.17 -1.20
N SER A 294 -10.11 -17.46 -0.87
CA SER A 294 -9.48 -17.96 0.37
C SER A 294 -7.96 -17.83 0.37
N SER A 295 -7.31 -17.92 -0.81
CA SER A 295 -5.85 -17.89 -0.90
C SER A 295 -5.38 -17.50 -2.29
N TRP A 296 -5.00 -16.24 -2.43
CA TRP A 296 -4.37 -15.70 -3.63
C TRP A 296 -3.43 -14.55 -3.28
N LYS A 297 -2.51 -14.23 -4.19
CA LYS A 297 -1.59 -13.11 -4.08
C LYS A 297 -1.18 -12.59 -5.45
N ILE A 298 -0.86 -11.31 -5.53
CA ILE A 298 0.00 -10.74 -6.57
C ILE A 298 1.45 -10.81 -6.09
N VAL A 299 2.35 -11.15 -6.99
CA VAL A 299 3.80 -11.16 -6.76
C VAL A 299 4.46 -10.23 -7.77
N ASP A 300 5.32 -9.36 -7.26
CA ASP A 300 6.23 -8.52 -8.02
C ASP A 300 7.68 -8.94 -7.75
N GLU A 301 8.53 -8.84 -8.75
CA GLU A 301 9.98 -8.96 -8.58
C GLU A 301 10.57 -7.56 -8.33
N LEU A 302 11.44 -7.45 -7.34
CA LEU A 302 12.02 -6.19 -6.86
C LEU A 302 13.54 -6.31 -6.84
N LYS A 303 14.24 -5.24 -7.21
CA LYS A 303 15.70 -5.16 -7.06
C LYS A 303 16.03 -4.63 -5.67
N VAL A 304 16.86 -5.37 -4.94
CA VAL A 304 17.51 -4.85 -3.74
C VAL A 304 18.60 -3.86 -4.17
N PRO A 305 18.59 -2.60 -3.71
CA PRO A 305 19.61 -1.64 -4.14
C PRO A 305 21.03 -2.13 -3.80
N GLU A 306 21.96 -1.88 -4.73
CA GLU A 306 23.38 -2.22 -4.55
C GLU A 306 24.01 -1.43 -3.40
N GLY A 307 25.06 -1.99 -2.78
CA GLY A 307 25.83 -1.32 -1.72
C GLY A 307 25.09 -1.13 -0.39
N LEU A 308 23.87 -1.67 -0.24
CA LEU A 308 23.17 -1.69 1.04
C LEU A 308 23.66 -2.85 1.91
N SER A 309 23.78 -2.62 3.21
CA SER A 309 24.06 -3.67 4.18
C SER A 309 23.49 -3.32 5.55
N GLY A 310 23.13 -4.35 6.32
CA GLY A 310 22.52 -4.20 7.65
C GLY A 310 21.02 -4.48 7.66
N ASP A 311 20.37 -4.08 8.75
CA ASP A 311 18.96 -4.38 8.98
C ASP A 311 18.06 -3.24 8.50
N TYR A 312 17.05 -3.58 7.70
CA TYR A 312 16.12 -2.62 7.10
C TYR A 312 14.67 -2.98 7.43
N VAL A 313 13.87 -1.94 7.65
CA VAL A 313 12.42 -2.00 7.57
C VAL A 313 12.03 -1.90 6.09
N VAL A 314 11.28 -2.88 5.60
CA VAL A 314 10.63 -2.83 4.28
C VAL A 314 9.23 -2.27 4.49
N SER A 315 8.84 -1.26 3.72
CA SER A 315 7.47 -0.76 3.66
C SER A 315 6.84 -1.12 2.32
N TRP A 316 5.63 -1.66 2.36
CA TRP A 316 4.71 -1.68 1.22
C TRP A 316 3.63 -0.64 1.47
N ARG A 317 3.58 0.38 0.60
CA ARG A 317 2.56 1.43 0.64
C ARG A 317 1.66 1.31 -0.58
N TRP A 318 0.36 1.43 -0.36
CA TRP A 318 -0.68 1.46 -1.38
C TRP A 318 -1.52 2.74 -1.26
N ASP A 319 -1.52 3.51 -2.34
CA ASP A 319 -2.34 4.71 -2.51
C ASP A 319 -3.58 4.33 -3.34
N ALA A 320 -4.77 4.43 -2.72
CA ALA A 320 -6.01 3.96 -3.33
C ALA A 320 -6.54 4.92 -4.41
N GLU A 321 -7.15 4.35 -5.44
CA GLU A 321 -7.79 5.11 -6.52
C GLU A 321 -9.22 5.49 -6.16
N GLN A 322 -10.04 4.55 -5.72
CA GLN A 322 -11.48 4.78 -5.55
C GLN A 322 -11.87 5.23 -4.13
N SER A 323 -10.90 5.45 -3.25
CA SER A 323 -11.13 5.98 -1.90
C SER A 323 -9.98 6.87 -1.44
N ALA A 324 -10.25 7.76 -0.50
CA ALA A 324 -9.24 8.63 0.11
C ALA A 324 -8.44 7.88 1.21
N GLN A 325 -7.89 6.71 0.87
CA GLN A 325 -7.17 5.83 1.78
C GLN A 325 -5.74 5.59 1.32
N VAL A 326 -4.84 5.49 2.30
CA VAL A 326 -3.48 5.00 2.14
C VAL A 326 -3.30 3.82 3.07
N TRP A 327 -2.83 2.70 2.54
CA TRP A 327 -2.55 1.48 3.30
C TRP A 327 -1.05 1.27 3.35
N THR A 328 -0.53 0.97 4.53
CA THR A 328 0.89 0.71 4.73
C THR A 328 1.09 -0.53 5.57
N THR A 329 2.11 -1.31 5.24
CA THR A 329 2.56 -2.46 6.03
C THR A 329 4.07 -2.45 6.09
N CYS A 330 4.64 -2.97 7.17
CA CYS A 330 6.08 -3.08 7.32
C CYS A 330 6.52 -4.50 7.68
N ALA A 331 7.70 -4.87 7.19
CA ALA A 331 8.44 -6.08 7.55
C ALA A 331 9.90 -5.71 7.82
N ILE A 332 10.70 -6.67 8.30
CA ILE A 332 12.14 -6.46 8.52
C ILE A 332 12.93 -7.52 7.77
N VAL A 333 14.02 -7.08 7.17
CA VAL A 333 14.97 -7.89 6.41
C VAL A 333 16.39 -7.51 6.83
N THR A 334 17.32 -8.45 6.67
CA THR A 334 18.75 -8.17 6.75
C THR A 334 19.31 -8.20 5.35
N ILE A 335 19.99 -7.14 4.93
CA ILE A 335 20.69 -7.08 3.64
C ILE A 335 22.18 -7.33 3.90
N VAL A 336 22.76 -8.26 3.14
CA VAL A 336 24.20 -8.54 3.14
C VAL A 336 24.82 -8.08 1.84
N ASP A 337 26.00 -7.47 1.94
CA ASP A 337 26.81 -7.08 0.80
C ASP A 337 28.00 -8.03 0.68
N LEU A 338 27.94 -8.95 -0.27
CA LEU A 338 28.97 -9.97 -0.47
C LEU A 338 30.29 -9.38 -0.98
N GLU A 339 30.27 -8.30 -1.77
CA GLU A 339 31.48 -7.67 -2.28
C GLU A 339 32.25 -7.00 -1.15
N ASN A 340 31.56 -6.25 -0.30
CA ASN A 340 32.14 -5.64 0.89
C ASN A 340 32.58 -6.67 1.95
N MET A 341 31.91 -7.82 2.04
CA MET A 341 32.28 -8.90 2.97
C MET A 341 33.50 -9.72 2.51
N LEU A 342 33.71 -9.86 1.20
CA LEU A 342 34.84 -10.62 0.65
C LEU A 342 36.12 -9.78 0.60
N GLY A 343 35.99 -8.46 0.49
CA GLY A 343 37.10 -7.51 0.40
C GLY A 343 37.88 -7.67 -0.91
N ASP A 344 38.37 -6.55 -1.44
CA ASP A 344 39.27 -6.47 -2.58
C ASP A 344 40.38 -7.52 -2.38
N GLY A 345 40.47 -8.51 -3.27
CA GLY A 345 41.27 -9.74 -3.08
C GLY A 345 42.80 -9.57 -3.09
N ASP A 346 43.32 -8.58 -2.38
CA ASP A 346 44.73 -8.16 -2.35
C ASP A 346 45.33 -8.12 -0.93
N SER A 347 44.67 -8.73 0.07
CA SER A 347 45.28 -8.92 1.41
C SER A 347 45.55 -10.38 1.73
N ASP A 348 46.83 -10.69 1.97
CA ASP A 348 47.45 -11.95 2.41
C ASP A 348 46.97 -12.47 3.81
N ASP A 349 45.72 -12.21 4.20
CA ASP A 349 45.20 -12.57 5.53
C ASP A 349 44.12 -13.67 5.45
N ASN A 350 44.54 -14.88 5.87
CA ASN A 350 43.76 -16.08 6.26
C ASN A 350 42.31 -16.18 5.72
N ASP A 351 42.16 -16.85 4.57
CA ASP A 351 40.88 -17.25 3.96
C ASP A 351 39.90 -18.00 4.91
N ASN A 352 40.38 -18.58 6.02
CA ASN A 352 39.53 -19.31 6.98
C ASN A 352 38.56 -18.41 7.77
N ASP A 353 38.90 -17.15 8.09
CA ASP A 353 38.02 -16.26 8.87
C ASP A 353 36.90 -15.65 8.01
N LYS A 354 37.15 -15.45 6.72
CA LYS A 354 36.15 -14.96 5.74
C LYS A 354 35.06 -16.01 5.50
N CYS A 355 35.44 -17.29 5.37
CA CYS A 355 34.48 -18.39 5.24
C CYS A 355 33.65 -18.63 6.52
N GLU A 356 34.21 -18.46 7.72
CA GLU A 356 33.43 -18.58 8.96
C GLU A 356 32.34 -17.50 9.09
N THR A 357 32.61 -16.30 8.58
CA THR A 357 31.66 -15.18 8.62
C THR A 357 30.49 -15.44 7.66
N LEU A 358 30.77 -15.90 6.43
CA LEU A 358 29.75 -16.32 5.46
C LEU A 358 28.91 -17.51 5.95
N CYS A 359 29.53 -18.53 6.54
CA CYS A 359 28.82 -19.68 7.11
C CYS A 359 27.89 -19.28 8.28
N LYS A 360 28.19 -18.23 9.05
CA LYS A 360 27.30 -17.73 10.11
C LYS A 360 26.03 -17.05 9.57
N PHE A 361 26.05 -16.53 8.34
CA PHE A 361 24.89 -15.87 7.73
C PHE A 361 24.12 -16.78 6.76
N MET A 362 24.77 -17.73 6.11
CA MET A 362 24.15 -18.60 5.08
C MET A 362 23.74 -19.99 5.57
N CYS A 363 24.28 -20.48 6.69
CA CYS A 363 23.92 -21.80 7.23
C CYS A 363 22.82 -21.68 8.29
N ILE A 364 21.57 -21.59 7.83
CA ILE A 364 20.36 -21.85 8.64
C ILE A 364 19.86 -23.26 8.31
#